data_AF-A0A3A5HE55-F1
#
_entry.id   AF-A0A3A5HE55-F1
#
_cell.length_a   1.000
_cell.length_b   1.000
_cell.length_c   1.000
_cell.angle_alpha   90.00
_cell.angle_beta   90.00
_cell.angle_gamma   90.00
#
_symmetry.space_group_name_H-M   'P 1'
#
loop_
_entity.id
_entity.type
_entity.pdbx_description
1 polymer ?
#
loop_
_entity_poly.entity_id
_entity_poly.type
_entity_poly.pdbx_seq_one_letter_code
_entity_poly.pdbx_strand_id
1 'polypeptide(L)'
;MGKVTSTAKVVGKGARLAVKYGPQAKIAWDNGGKQAGTAAARRARSVNSRRKAFKHAATVVEGSVLKVAPTGTTMYVVFAGEVPIATYPKSDLTPVELLAHADLTKRIPANQA
;
A
#
# COMPACT_ATOMS: atom_id res chain seq x y z
N MET A 1 21.20 -45.60 9.59
CA MET A 1 22.02 -44.35 9.53
C MET A 1 21.90 -43.65 8.16
N GLY A 2 20.76 -43.06 7.80
CA GLY A 2 20.55 -42.54 6.41
C GLY A 2 20.02 -41.11 6.25
N LYS A 3 19.59 -40.44 7.33
CA LYS A 3 18.94 -39.10 7.21
C LYS A 3 19.91 -37.93 7.39
N VAL A 4 21.03 -38.11 8.08
CA VAL A 4 21.96 -37.03 8.45
C VAL A 4 22.84 -36.57 7.27
N THR A 5 23.22 -37.49 6.38
CA THR A 5 24.06 -37.22 5.21
C THR A 5 23.32 -36.49 4.08
N SER A 6 22.00 -36.63 3.99
CA SER A 6 21.17 -35.93 2.99
C SER A 6 21.03 -34.44 3.33
N THR A 7 20.69 -34.12 4.58
CA THR A 7 20.52 -32.74 5.05
C THR A 7 21.82 -31.93 4.93
N ALA A 8 22.96 -32.53 5.27
CA ALA A 8 24.27 -31.88 5.14
C ALA A 8 24.63 -31.55 3.67
N LYS A 9 24.30 -32.43 2.72
CA LYS A 9 24.51 -32.18 1.28
C LYS A 9 23.60 -31.08 0.73
N VAL A 10 22.36 -30.99 1.20
CA VAL A 10 21.40 -29.94 0.80
C VAL A 10 21.83 -28.58 1.37
N VAL A 11 22.25 -28.54 2.63
CA VAL A 11 22.79 -27.33 3.28
C VAL A 11 24.07 -26.86 2.57
N GLY A 12 25.00 -27.78 2.26
CA GLY A 12 26.23 -27.44 1.54
C GLY A 12 26.01 -26.94 0.10
N LYS A 13 25.04 -27.51 -0.63
CA LYS A 13 24.68 -27.03 -1.97
C LYS A 13 23.99 -25.66 -1.91
N GLY A 14 23.09 -25.44 -0.95
CA GLY A 14 22.43 -24.15 -0.73
C GLY A 14 23.42 -23.04 -0.39
N ALA A 15 24.41 -23.30 0.47
CA ALA A 15 25.45 -22.34 0.82
C ALA A 15 26.32 -21.97 -0.39
N ARG A 16 26.73 -22.96 -1.20
CA ARG A 16 27.51 -22.70 -2.43
C ARG A 16 26.73 -21.88 -3.46
N LEU A 17 25.42 -22.13 -3.59
CA LEU A 17 24.53 -21.35 -4.45
C LEU A 17 24.40 -19.90 -3.93
N ALA A 18 24.22 -19.72 -2.62
CA ALA A 18 24.13 -18.40 -2.01
C ALA A 18 25.42 -17.59 -2.19
N VAL A 19 26.59 -18.20 -2.04
CA VAL A 19 27.87 -17.52 -2.28
C VAL A 19 28.07 -17.19 -3.76
N LYS A 20 27.72 -18.12 -4.66
CA LYS A 20 27.93 -17.93 -6.12
C LYS A 20 26.99 -16.88 -6.72
N TYR A 21 25.73 -16.86 -6.30
CA TYR A 21 24.69 -16.00 -6.91
C TYR A 21 24.26 -14.85 -6.01
N GLY A 22 24.59 -14.86 -4.72
CA GLY A 22 24.22 -13.82 -3.76
C GLY A 22 24.68 -12.42 -4.17
N PRO A 23 25.95 -12.21 -4.59
CA PRO A 23 26.41 -10.90 -5.05
C PRO A 23 25.64 -10.40 -6.29
N GLN A 24 25.37 -11.29 -7.25
CA GLN A 24 24.64 -10.94 -8.48
C GLN A 24 23.16 -10.62 -8.19
N ALA A 25 22.54 -11.40 -7.31
CA ALA A 25 21.18 -11.15 -6.83
C ALA A 25 21.09 -9.82 -6.07
N LYS A 26 22.11 -9.48 -5.26
CA LYS A 26 22.19 -8.21 -4.55
C LYS A 26 22.34 -7.03 -5.52
N ILE A 27 23.19 -7.12 -6.53
CA ILE A 27 23.37 -6.07 -7.54
C ILE A 27 22.08 -5.87 -8.36
N ALA A 28 21.44 -6.96 -8.80
CA ALA A 28 20.16 -6.88 -9.51
C ALA A 28 19.04 -6.28 -8.63
N TRP A 29 19.01 -6.64 -7.35
CA TRP A 29 18.08 -6.06 -6.39
C TRP A 29 18.36 -4.57 -6.15
N ASP A 30 19.62 -4.19 -5.96
CA ASP A 30 20.01 -2.81 -5.68
C ASP A 30 19.77 -1.90 -6.89
N ASN A 31 20.04 -2.39 -8.12
CA ASN A 31 19.91 -1.59 -9.35
C ASN A 31 18.48 -1.47 -9.87
N GLY A 32 17.60 -2.44 -9.60
CA GLY A 32 16.23 -2.43 -10.14
C GLY A 32 15.16 -2.98 -9.20
N GLY A 33 15.47 -4.04 -8.45
CA GLY A 33 14.51 -4.69 -7.55
C GLY A 33 13.96 -3.75 -6.46
N LYS A 34 14.79 -2.86 -5.90
CA LYS A 34 14.37 -1.87 -4.89
C LYS A 34 13.37 -0.86 -5.46
N GLN A 35 13.59 -0.37 -6.67
CA GLN A 35 12.68 0.61 -7.29
C GLN A 35 11.35 -0.04 -7.65
N ALA A 36 11.39 -1.23 -8.26
CA ALA A 36 10.19 -2.01 -8.58
C ALA A 36 9.42 -2.39 -7.31
N GLY A 37 10.12 -2.85 -6.26
CA GLY A 37 9.51 -3.23 -4.99
C GLY A 37 8.88 -2.04 -4.25
N THR A 38 9.52 -0.86 -4.26
CA THR A 38 8.94 0.34 -3.64
C THR A 38 7.71 0.85 -4.40
N ALA A 39 7.72 0.81 -5.73
CA ALA A 39 6.55 1.14 -6.56
C ALA A 39 5.39 0.17 -6.30
N ALA A 40 5.67 -1.14 -6.28
CA ALA A 40 4.67 -2.16 -5.97
C ALA A 40 4.10 -1.97 -4.56
N ALA A 41 4.95 -1.71 -3.56
CA ALA A 41 4.51 -1.44 -2.20
C ALA A 41 3.64 -0.18 -2.10
N ARG A 42 3.99 0.90 -2.80
CA ARG A 42 3.17 2.12 -2.86
C ARG A 42 1.79 1.84 -3.47
N ARG A 43 1.73 1.06 -4.55
CA ARG A 43 0.48 0.68 -5.19
C ARG A 43 -0.38 -0.18 -4.25
N ALA A 44 0.21 -1.18 -3.61
CA ALA A 44 -0.47 -2.04 -2.65
C ALA A 44 -1.02 -1.23 -1.46
N ARG A 45 -0.25 -0.29 -0.91
CA ARG A 45 -0.72 0.62 0.15
C ARG A 45 -1.90 1.46 -0.31
N SER A 46 -1.86 2.02 -1.52
CA SER A 46 -2.98 2.80 -2.07
C SER A 46 -4.27 1.97 -2.20
N VAL A 47 -4.18 0.73 -2.67
CA VAL A 47 -5.33 -0.19 -2.77
C VAL A 47 -5.89 -0.53 -1.38
N ASN A 48 -5.01 -0.79 -0.41
CA ASN A 48 -5.43 -1.07 0.96
C ASN A 48 -6.08 0.14 1.62
N SER A 49 -5.54 1.34 1.41
CA SER A 49 -6.15 2.59 1.89
C SER A 49 -7.53 2.82 1.27
N ARG A 50 -7.68 2.58 -0.03
CA ARG A 50 -8.98 2.62 -0.72
C ARG A 50 -9.98 1.67 -0.05
N ARG A 51 -9.62 0.40 0.12
CA ARG A 51 -10.49 -0.60 0.76
C ARG A 51 -10.90 -0.21 2.18
N LYS A 52 -9.96 0.33 2.97
CA LYS A 52 -10.25 0.81 4.33
C LYS A 52 -11.20 2.00 4.32
N ALA A 53 -10.99 2.97 3.42
CA ALA A 53 -11.86 4.13 3.29
C ALA A 53 -13.30 3.73 2.95
N PHE A 54 -13.48 2.87 1.94
CA PHE A 54 -14.82 2.40 1.56
C PHE A 54 -15.48 1.53 2.62
N LYS A 55 -14.71 0.68 3.31
CA LYS A 55 -15.23 -0.09 4.45
C LYS A 55 -15.73 0.83 5.57
N HIS A 56 -15.05 1.95 5.81
CA HIS A 56 -15.47 2.93 6.80
C HIS A 56 -16.67 3.76 6.31
N ALA A 57 -16.68 4.16 5.03
CA ALA A 57 -17.82 4.84 4.44
C ALA A 57 -19.09 3.99 4.48
N ALA A 58 -18.98 2.66 4.34
CA ALA A 58 -20.12 1.75 4.43
C ALA A 58 -20.76 1.68 5.83
N THR A 59 -20.06 2.12 6.89
CA THR A 59 -20.59 2.10 8.26
C THR A 59 -21.26 3.41 8.69
N VAL A 60 -21.25 4.44 7.83
CA VAL A 60 -21.80 5.76 8.15
C VAL A 60 -22.99 6.10 7.27
N VAL A 61 -23.90 6.92 7.81
CA VAL A 61 -25.09 7.39 7.09
C VAL A 61 -24.64 8.29 5.94
N GLU A 62 -25.16 8.02 4.73
CA GLU A 62 -24.79 8.73 3.49
C GLU A 62 -23.27 8.76 3.26
N GLY A 63 -22.62 7.62 3.53
CA GLY A 63 -21.18 7.50 3.41
C GLY A 63 -20.66 7.65 1.99
N SER A 64 -19.68 8.52 1.82
CA SER A 64 -18.98 8.72 0.55
C SER A 64 -17.47 8.90 0.73
N VAL A 65 -16.71 8.70 -0.34
CA VAL A 65 -15.25 8.79 -0.34
C VAL A 65 -14.79 9.73 -1.44
N LEU A 66 -13.93 10.69 -1.11
CA LEU A 66 -13.23 11.53 -2.06
C LEU A 66 -11.75 11.15 -2.14
N LYS A 67 -11.26 10.95 -3.37
CA LYS A 67 -9.83 10.74 -3.62
C LYS A 67 -9.15 12.08 -3.87
N VAL A 68 -8.15 12.41 -3.04
CA VAL A 68 -7.34 13.64 -3.15
C VAL A 68 -5.86 13.28 -3.18
N ALA A 69 -5.01 14.08 -3.83
CA ALA A 69 -3.56 13.86 -3.83
C ALA A 69 -2.77 15.18 -3.75
N PRO A 70 -2.87 15.92 -2.63
CA PRO A 70 -2.31 17.27 -2.53
C PRO A 70 -0.77 17.29 -2.53
N THR A 71 -0.12 16.27 -1.96
CA THR A 71 1.34 16.15 -1.84
C THR A 71 1.91 15.00 -2.67
N GLY A 72 1.23 14.64 -3.77
CA GLY A 72 1.61 13.51 -4.63
C GLY A 72 1.30 12.12 -4.06
N THR A 73 0.86 12.05 -2.79
CA THR A 73 0.35 10.80 -2.18
C THR A 73 -1.17 10.77 -2.29
N THR A 74 -1.72 9.67 -2.80
CA THR A 74 -3.17 9.48 -2.84
C THR A 74 -3.73 9.26 -1.44
N MET A 75 -4.66 10.13 -1.05
CA MET A 75 -5.45 10.07 0.16
C MET A 75 -6.92 9.89 -0.19
N TYR A 76 -7.65 9.20 0.67
CA TYR A 76 -9.07 8.92 0.56
C TYR A 76 -9.75 9.52 1.79
N VAL A 77 -10.48 10.61 1.61
CA VAL A 77 -11.25 11.28 2.65
C VAL A 77 -12.63 10.65 2.68
N VAL A 78 -13.06 10.20 3.85
CA VAL A 78 -14.38 9.61 4.10
C VAL A 78 -15.29 10.70 4.65
N PHE A 79 -16.52 10.74 4.12
CA PHE A 79 -17.56 11.66 4.51
C PHE A 79 -18.75 10.90 5.11
N ALA A 80 -19.44 11.54 6.05
CA ALA A 80 -20.80 11.22 6.46
C ALA A 80 -21.68 12.39 6.03
N GLY A 81 -22.47 12.21 4.98
CA GLY A 81 -23.13 13.32 4.28
C GLY A 81 -22.10 14.34 3.78
N GLU A 82 -22.16 15.57 4.30
CA GLU A 82 -21.23 16.67 3.96
C GLU A 82 -20.02 16.79 4.89
N VAL A 83 -19.98 16.05 6.00
CA VAL A 83 -18.94 16.20 7.01
C VAL A 83 -17.79 15.21 6.75
N PRO A 84 -16.54 15.68 6.57
CA PRO A 84 -15.39 14.79 6.49
C PRO A 84 -15.05 14.25 7.88
N ILE A 85 -14.96 12.93 8.01
CA ILE A 85 -14.79 12.24 9.31
C ILE A 85 -13.46 11.52 9.45
N ALA A 86 -12.82 11.12 8.34
CA ALA A 86 -11.59 10.34 8.37
C ALA A 86 -10.81 10.43 7.06
N THR A 87 -9.50 10.17 7.13
CA THR A 87 -8.61 10.13 5.96
C THR A 87 -7.78 8.85 5.97
N TYR A 88 -7.63 8.21 4.80
CA TYR A 88 -6.80 7.02 4.59
C TYR A 88 -5.83 7.22 3.42
N PRO A 89 -4.51 7.00 3.58
CA PRO A 89 -3.84 6.73 4.85
C PRO A 89 -4.02 7.88 5.85
N LYS A 90 -3.84 7.61 7.15
CA LYS A 90 -3.89 8.68 8.16
C LYS A 90 -2.85 9.74 7.79
N SER A 91 -3.27 11.00 7.75
CA SER A 91 -2.40 12.16 7.56
C SER A 91 -2.51 13.08 8.76
N ASP A 92 -1.44 13.83 9.00
CA ASP A 92 -1.43 14.89 10.01
C ASP A 92 -2.12 16.18 9.49
N LEU A 93 -2.31 16.27 8.17
CA LEU A 93 -3.08 17.34 7.53
C LEU A 93 -4.54 17.29 7.95
N THR A 94 -5.10 18.47 8.23
CA THR A 94 -6.51 18.61 8.56
C THR A 94 -7.38 18.35 7.33
N PRO A 95 -8.61 17.85 7.50
CA PRO A 95 -9.54 17.68 6.38
C PRO A 95 -9.77 18.98 5.60
N VAL A 96 -9.73 20.13 6.26
CA VAL A 96 -9.90 21.45 5.61
C VAL A 96 -8.78 21.71 4.59
N GLU A 97 -7.53 21.49 4.97
CA GLU A 97 -6.37 21.66 4.08
C GLU A 97 -6.40 20.68 2.90
N LEU A 98 -6.82 19.43 3.15
CA LEU A 98 -6.95 18.42 2.10
C LEU A 98 -8.04 18.79 1.09
N LEU A 99 -9.10 19.44 1.54
CA LEU A 99 -10.27 19.74 0.72
C LEU A 99 -10.28 21.14 0.11
N ALA A 100 -9.33 22.02 0.49
CA ALA A 100 -9.26 23.42 0.07
C ALA A 100 -9.36 23.64 -1.45
N HIS A 101 -8.85 22.69 -2.25
CA HIS A 101 -8.90 22.74 -3.72
C HIS A 101 -9.54 21.49 -4.33
N ALA A 102 -10.23 20.69 -3.52
CA ALA A 102 -10.82 19.44 -3.97
C ALA A 102 -12.25 19.67 -4.46
N ASP A 103 -12.56 19.10 -5.63
CA ASP A 103 -13.92 19.08 -6.16
C ASP A 103 -14.75 18.03 -5.42
N LEU A 104 -15.69 18.51 -4.59
CA LEU A 104 -16.55 17.67 -3.77
C LEU A 104 -17.58 16.88 -4.59
N THR A 105 -17.85 17.27 -5.84
CA THR A 105 -18.80 16.57 -6.71
C THR A 105 -18.27 15.20 -7.15
N LYS A 106 -16.95 14.98 -7.06
CA LYS A 106 -16.29 13.73 -7.44
C LYS A 106 -16.26 12.68 -6.32
N ARG A 107 -17.07 12.87 -5.28
CA ARG A 107 -17.26 11.89 -4.21
C ARG A 107 -17.91 10.63 -4.79
N ILE A 108 -17.41 9.47 -4.35
CA ILE A 108 -17.95 8.17 -4.72
C ILE A 108 -18.74 7.64 -3.52
N PRO A 109 -20.04 7.35 -3.67
CA PRO A 109 -20.83 6.78 -2.58
C PRO A 109 -20.35 5.37 -2.24
N ALA A 110 -20.49 4.97 -0.99
CA ALA A 110 -19.99 3.68 -0.50
C ALA A 110 -20.60 2.46 -1.24
N ASN A 111 -21.80 2.62 -1.83
CA ASN A 111 -22.47 1.58 -2.61
C ASN A 111 -21.91 1.38 -4.04
N GLN A 112 -21.04 2.27 -4.52
CA GLN A 112 -20.43 2.23 -5.87
C GLN A 112 -18.92 1.88 -5.83
N ALA A 113 -18.43 1.36 -4.70
CA ALA A 113 -17.03 1.14 -4.37
C ALA A 113 -16.33 -0.03 -5.08
#